data_AF-A0A959Q7N1-F1
#
_entry.id   AF-A0A959Q7N1-F1
#
_cell.length_a   1.000
_cell.length_b   1.000
_cell.length_c   1.000
_cell.angle_alpha   90.00
_cell.angle_beta   90.00
_cell.angle_gamma   90.00
#
_symmetry.space_group_name_H-M   'P 1'
#
loop_
_entity.id
_entity.type
_entity.pdbx_description
1 polymer ?
#
loop_
_entity_poly.entity_id
_entity_poly.type
_entity_poly.pdbx_seq_one_letter_code
_entity_poly.pdbx_strand_id
1 'polypeptide(L)'
;MKQLLYALFGYRFIYLGMSTRNLGRLKIGIARNVGLRWESIDRSMKGKQFPVFCLPTFHALWFEGHLHRVMRRFNRPVEGDGGTEFFTYLSPFSWLGWIYVLCAMTWAFLISHLLLYLLFSGIWCWYWEIEFLEFQKGIVEMVRGWM
;
A
#
# COMPACT_ATOMS: atom_id res chain seq x y z
N MET A 1 9.26 1.72 18.70
CA MET A 1 7.89 1.63 18.13
C MET A 1 7.87 1.25 16.63
N LYS A 2 8.41 2.07 15.70
CA LYS A 2 8.40 1.76 14.26
C LYS A 2 9.05 0.41 13.90
N GLN A 3 10.18 0.07 14.53
CA GLN A 3 10.86 -1.22 14.33
C GLN A 3 10.03 -2.43 14.82
N LEU A 4 9.28 -2.27 15.92
CA LEU A 4 8.40 -3.30 16.45
C LEU A 4 7.24 -3.58 15.47
N LEU A 5 6.62 -2.52 14.94
CA LEU A 5 5.56 -2.62 13.92
C LEU A 5 6.08 -3.23 12.61
N TYR A 6 7.32 -2.91 12.23
CA TYR A 6 7.99 -3.54 11.08
C TYR A 6 8.21 -5.04 11.27
N ALA A 7 8.56 -5.47 12.49
CA ALA A 7 8.87 -6.87 12.79
C ALA A 7 7.60 -7.72 12.98
N LEU A 8 6.62 -7.23 13.75
CA LEU A 8 5.43 -7.99 14.11
C LEU A 8 4.37 -8.01 13.01
N PHE A 9 4.17 -6.88 12.33
CA PHE A 9 3.06 -6.70 11.40
C PHE A 9 3.53 -6.44 9.96
N GLY A 10 4.83 -6.53 9.69
CA GLY A 10 5.38 -6.25 8.36
C GLY A 10 5.04 -4.85 7.86
N TYR A 11 4.91 -3.87 8.77
CA TYR A 11 4.53 -2.50 8.43
C TYR A 11 5.53 -1.92 7.43
N ARG A 12 5.06 -1.37 6.32
CA ARG A 12 5.89 -0.63 5.35
C ARG A 12 5.01 0.38 4.65
N PHE A 13 5.62 1.35 3.98
CA PHE A 13 4.92 2.18 3.04
C PHE A 13 4.84 1.45 1.73
N ILE A 14 3.63 1.28 1.20
CA ILE A 14 3.48 1.03 -0.21
C ILE A 14 3.61 2.35 -0.95
N TYR A 15 4.37 2.36 -2.05
CA TYR A 15 4.56 3.53 -2.88
C TYR A 15 4.26 3.22 -4.34
N LEU A 16 3.85 4.29 -5.00
CA LEU A 16 3.60 4.36 -6.42
C LEU A 16 4.48 5.48 -6.96
N GLY A 17 5.18 5.23 -8.06
CA GLY A 17 5.86 6.33 -8.74
C GLY A 17 6.13 6.10 -10.20
N MET A 18 6.57 7.17 -10.85
CA MET A 18 6.61 7.29 -12.29
C MET A 18 7.97 7.78 -12.78
N SER A 19 8.29 7.43 -14.03
CA SER A 19 9.45 7.95 -14.75
C SER A 19 9.06 9.15 -15.62
N THR A 20 9.83 10.24 -15.56
CA THR A 20 9.67 11.38 -16.49
C THR A 20 10.20 11.08 -17.88
N ARG A 21 11.25 10.25 -18.00
CA ARG A 21 11.87 9.91 -19.28
C ARG A 21 11.09 8.86 -20.06
N ASN A 22 10.36 8.01 -19.35
CA ASN A 22 9.48 7.00 -19.91
C ASN A 22 8.07 7.21 -19.35
N LEU A 23 7.39 8.24 -19.86
CA LEU A 23 6.01 8.56 -19.51
C LEU A 23 5.14 7.29 -19.71
N GLY A 24 4.46 6.86 -18.66
CA GLY A 24 3.65 5.62 -18.67
C GLY A 24 4.33 4.39 -18.06
N ARG A 25 5.57 4.50 -17.55
CA ARG A 25 6.17 3.49 -16.67
C ARG A 25 5.81 3.73 -15.23
N LEU A 26 5.33 2.67 -14.58
CA LEU A 26 4.82 2.72 -13.23
C LEU A 26 5.59 1.74 -12.34
N LYS A 27 6.07 2.23 -11.20
CA LYS A 27 6.71 1.42 -10.17
C LYS A 27 5.78 1.29 -8.98
N ILE A 28 5.47 0.05 -8.63
CA ILE A 28 4.80 -0.30 -7.39
C ILE A 28 5.81 -1.05 -6.54
N GLY A 29 5.97 -0.64 -5.30
CA GLY A 29 6.73 -1.43 -4.36
C GLY A 29 6.50 -1.00 -2.93
N ILE A 30 7.18 -1.67 -2.01
CA ILE A 30 7.13 -1.36 -0.58
C ILE A 30 8.49 -0.91 -0.05
N ALA A 31 8.47 0.01 0.90
CA ALA A 31 9.68 0.53 1.54
C ALA A 31 9.42 0.88 3.00
N ARG A 32 10.43 0.69 3.86
CA ARG A 32 10.41 1.24 5.23
C ARG A 32 10.57 2.76 5.22
N ASN A 33 11.40 3.26 4.31
CA ASN A 33 11.61 4.68 4.04
C ASN A 33 11.49 4.90 2.53
N VAL A 34 10.41 5.57 2.10
CA VAL A 34 10.13 5.82 0.68
C VAL A 34 11.18 6.74 0.07
N GLY A 35 11.65 7.78 0.79
CA GLY A 35 12.65 8.72 0.30
C GLY A 35 13.98 8.04 -0.05
N LEU A 36 14.53 7.25 0.88
CA LEU A 36 15.77 6.49 0.63
C LEU A 36 15.61 5.45 -0.48
N ARG A 37 14.43 4.82 -0.58
CA ARG A 37 14.14 3.90 -1.68
C ARG A 37 14.09 4.65 -3.02
N TRP A 38 13.55 5.85 -3.03
CA TRP A 38 13.46 6.69 -4.22
C TRP A 38 14.84 7.09 -4.74
N GLU A 39 15.72 7.58 -3.85
CA GLU A 39 17.11 7.90 -4.17
C GLU A 39 17.88 6.68 -4.72
N SER A 40 17.58 5.47 -4.22
CA SER A 40 18.16 4.24 -4.75
C SER A 40 17.64 3.93 -6.16
N ILE A 41 16.36 4.19 -6.44
CA ILE A 41 15.75 3.93 -7.74
C ILE A 41 16.30 4.93 -8.77
N ASP A 42 16.37 6.22 -8.42
CA ASP A 42 16.92 7.28 -9.27
C ASP A 42 18.37 7.00 -9.68
N ARG A 43 19.17 6.42 -8.78
CA ARG A 43 20.54 5.97 -9.10
C ARG A 43 20.59 4.78 -10.05
N SER A 44 19.59 3.90 -10.00
CA SER A 44 19.56 2.66 -10.78
C SER A 44 18.97 2.81 -12.19
N MET A 45 18.26 3.91 -12.47
CA MET A 45 17.58 4.11 -13.75
C MET A 45 17.91 5.45 -14.39
N LYS A 46 18.00 5.47 -15.72
CA LYS A 46 18.17 6.71 -16.49
C LYS A 46 16.88 7.53 -16.50
N GLY A 47 16.90 8.70 -15.87
CA GLY A 47 15.82 9.70 -15.87
C GLY A 47 15.26 9.97 -14.47
N LYS A 48 14.65 11.15 -14.27
CA LYS A 48 14.07 11.51 -12.96
C LYS A 48 12.84 10.64 -12.69
N GLN A 49 12.81 9.99 -11.54
CA GLN A 49 11.61 9.33 -11.03
C GLN A 49 10.93 10.29 -10.04
N PHE A 50 9.60 10.29 -9.96
CA PHE A 50 8.88 10.99 -8.90
C PHE A 50 7.84 10.10 -8.20
N PRO A 51 7.72 10.20 -6.87
CA PRO A 51 6.67 9.50 -6.14
C PRO A 51 5.33 10.18 -6.46
N VAL A 52 4.33 9.38 -6.81
CA VAL A 52 2.97 9.85 -7.07
C VAL A 52 2.13 9.70 -5.82
N PHE A 53 2.30 8.59 -5.11
CA PHE A 53 1.46 8.25 -3.97
C PHE A 53 2.18 7.32 -3.01
N CYS A 54 1.92 7.46 -1.72
CA CYS A 54 2.39 6.51 -0.72
C CYS A 54 1.40 6.38 0.43
N LEU A 55 1.19 5.15 0.91
CA LEU A 55 0.37 4.87 2.09
C LEU A 55 1.09 3.91 3.03
N PRO A 56 0.93 4.09 4.35
CA PRO A 56 1.39 3.10 5.31
C PRO A 56 0.50 1.85 5.22
N THR A 57 1.07 0.66 5.27
CA THR A 57 0.33 -0.60 5.14
C THR A 57 0.94 -1.68 6.01
N PHE A 58 0.08 -2.46 6.65
CA PHE A 58 0.48 -3.68 7.38
C PHE A 58 0.41 -4.89 6.46
N HIS A 59 1.19 -5.93 6.74
CA HIS A 59 1.35 -7.09 5.86
C HIS A 59 1.82 -6.71 4.44
N ALA A 60 2.70 -5.71 4.35
CA ALA A 60 3.05 -5.05 3.09
C ALA A 60 3.62 -6.01 2.04
N LEU A 61 4.32 -7.09 2.42
CA LEU A 61 4.84 -8.10 1.50
C LEU A 61 3.72 -8.87 0.78
N TRP A 62 2.70 -9.30 1.53
CA TRP A 62 1.54 -9.98 0.94
C TRP A 62 0.81 -9.04 -0.01
N PHE A 63 0.69 -7.77 0.39
CA PHE A 63 -0.01 -6.78 -0.42
C PHE A 63 0.74 -6.37 -1.69
N GLU A 64 2.07 -6.19 -1.61
CA GLU A 64 2.92 -6.00 -2.79
C GLU A 64 2.73 -7.15 -3.78
N GLY A 65 2.78 -8.40 -3.31
CA GLY A 65 2.55 -9.57 -4.15
C GLY A 65 1.13 -9.66 -4.71
N HIS A 66 0.11 -9.19 -3.98
CA HIS A 66 -1.25 -9.08 -4.51
C HIS A 66 -1.34 -8.04 -5.62
N LEU A 67 -0.82 -6.84 -5.40
CA LEU A 67 -0.81 -5.78 -6.41
C LEU A 67 0.02 -6.17 -7.62
N HIS A 68 1.19 -6.76 -7.45
CA HIS A 68 2.00 -7.27 -8.56
C HIS A 68 1.23 -8.32 -9.37
N ARG A 69 0.48 -9.24 -8.72
CA ARG A 69 -0.38 -10.21 -9.42
C ARG A 69 -1.53 -9.55 -10.19
N VAL A 70 -2.19 -8.58 -9.58
CA VAL A 70 -3.27 -7.81 -10.21
C VAL A 70 -2.73 -7.02 -11.41
N MET A 71 -1.59 -6.34 -11.21
CA MET A 71 -0.94 -5.50 -12.21
C MET A 71 -0.22 -6.32 -13.29
N ARG A 72 0.11 -7.59 -13.03
CA ARG A 72 0.65 -8.52 -14.03
C ARG A 72 -0.27 -8.65 -15.23
N ARG A 73 -1.60 -8.55 -15.04
CA ARG A 73 -2.59 -8.58 -16.13
C ARG A 73 -2.49 -7.37 -17.06
N PHE A 74 -1.95 -6.27 -16.54
CA PHE A 74 -1.69 -5.04 -17.29
C PHE A 74 -0.22 -4.93 -17.71
N ASN A 75 0.63 -5.90 -17.36
CA ASN A 75 2.07 -5.83 -17.59
C ASN A 75 2.39 -6.22 -19.03
N ARG A 76 2.96 -5.27 -19.80
CA ARG A 76 3.79 -5.63 -20.95
C ARG A 76 5.25 -5.71 -20.47
N PRO A 77 5.85 -6.91 -20.43
CA PRO A 77 7.23 -7.06 -19.98
C PRO A 77 8.16 -6.20 -20.85
N VAL A 78 9.11 -5.53 -20.21
CA VAL A 78 10.13 -4.75 -20.90
C VAL A 78 11.44 -5.51 -20.77
N GLU A 79 12.00 -5.91 -21.90
CA GLU A 79 13.37 -6.41 -21.95
C GLU A 79 14.34 -5.25 -21.69
N GLY A 80 15.27 -5.43 -20.74
CA GLY A 80 16.53 -4.69 -20.76
C GLY A 80 16.96 -3.87 -19.54
N ASP A 81 16.14 -3.63 -18.50
CA ASP A 81 16.60 -2.86 -17.34
C ASP A 81 16.43 -3.66 -16.03
N GLY A 82 17.54 -3.83 -15.31
CA GLY A 82 17.71 -4.81 -14.23
C GLY A 82 16.59 -4.90 -13.22
N GLY A 83 16.01 -6.09 -13.11
CA GLY A 83 15.46 -6.73 -11.90
C GLY A 83 14.38 -6.02 -11.10
N THR A 84 13.97 -4.80 -11.45
CA THR A 84 12.89 -4.09 -10.78
C THR A 84 11.72 -3.99 -11.72
N GLU A 85 10.64 -4.70 -11.40
CA GLU A 85 9.43 -4.76 -12.22
C GLU A 85 8.83 -3.35 -12.39
N PHE A 86 8.98 -2.78 -13.58
CA PHE A 86 8.21 -1.62 -14.02
C PHE A 86 7.04 -2.12 -14.85
N PHE A 87 5.84 -1.73 -14.45
CA PHE A 87 4.62 -2.09 -15.16
C PHE A 87 4.42 -1.10 -16.29
N THR A 88 4.41 -1.60 -17.53
CA THR A 88 4.09 -0.80 -18.72
C THR A 88 2.60 -0.86 -18.97
N TYR A 89 1.99 0.30 -19.17
CA TYR A 89 0.59 0.52 -19.55
C TYR A 89 -0.40 0.72 -18.40
N LEU A 90 -0.29 1.87 -17.77
CA LEU A 90 -1.41 2.80 -17.74
C LEU A 90 -1.05 3.92 -18.70
N SER A 91 -1.85 4.19 -19.74
CA SER A 91 -1.66 5.44 -20.49
C SER A 91 -1.62 6.57 -19.46
N PRO A 92 -0.66 7.52 -19.54
CA PRO A 92 -0.63 8.69 -18.66
C PRO A 92 -1.97 9.44 -18.63
N PHE A 93 -2.81 9.24 -19.65
CA PHE A 93 -4.13 9.81 -19.84
C PHE A 93 -5.29 8.82 -19.60
N SER A 94 -5.01 7.56 -19.25
CA SER A 94 -6.04 6.57 -18.89
C SER A 94 -6.44 6.72 -17.42
N TRP A 95 -7.36 7.65 -17.17
CA TRP A 95 -7.95 7.90 -15.86
C TRP A 95 -8.49 6.62 -15.19
N LEU A 96 -9.09 5.71 -15.98
CA LEU A 96 -9.67 4.45 -15.51
C LEU A 96 -8.67 3.56 -14.77
N GLY A 97 -7.48 3.38 -15.32
CA GLY A 97 -6.53 2.47 -14.70
C GLY A 97 -5.73 3.12 -13.57
N TRP A 98 -5.57 4.44 -13.57
CA TRP A 98 -5.10 5.19 -12.39
C TRP A 98 -6.08 5.07 -11.22
N ILE A 99 -7.37 5.22 -11.49
CA ILE A 99 -8.42 4.97 -10.51
C ILE A 99 -8.35 3.54 -9.99
N TYR A 100 -8.18 2.56 -10.87
CA TYR A 100 -8.08 1.17 -10.45
C TYR A 100 -6.91 0.93 -9.47
N VAL A 101 -5.71 1.48 -9.77
CA VAL A 101 -4.55 1.37 -8.88
C VAL A 101 -4.78 2.08 -7.56
N LEU A 102 -5.32 3.31 -7.58
CA LEU A 102 -5.64 4.06 -6.37
C LEU A 102 -6.69 3.34 -5.51
N CYS A 103 -7.73 2.77 -6.13
CA CYS A 103 -8.73 1.96 -5.46
C CYS A 103 -8.11 0.71 -4.84
N ALA A 104 -7.26 -0.01 -5.56
CA ALA A 104 -6.60 -1.21 -5.04
C ALA A 104 -5.69 -0.89 -3.84
N MET A 105 -4.92 0.20 -3.92
CA MET A 105 -4.07 0.67 -2.82
C MET A 105 -4.89 1.12 -1.61
N THR A 106 -5.95 1.90 -1.83
CA THR A 106 -6.86 2.36 -0.77
C THR A 106 -7.59 1.20 -0.12
N TRP A 107 -8.08 0.25 -0.92
CA TRP A 107 -8.77 -0.93 -0.45
C TRP A 107 -7.90 -1.72 0.53
N ALA A 108 -6.64 -1.95 0.20
CA ALA A 108 -5.76 -2.70 1.09
C ALA A 108 -5.29 -1.91 2.31
N PHE A 109 -5.15 -0.60 2.19
CA PHE A 109 -5.01 0.26 3.35
C PHE A 109 -6.18 0.02 4.30
N LEU A 110 -7.42 0.14 3.82
CA LEU A 110 -8.63 -0.04 4.64
C LEU A 110 -8.71 -1.45 5.24
N ILE A 111 -8.52 -2.50 4.44
CA ILE A 111 -8.59 -3.89 4.91
C ILE A 111 -7.52 -4.18 5.96
N SER A 112 -6.27 -3.78 5.74
CA SER A 112 -5.19 -4.03 6.70
C SER A 112 -5.42 -3.34 8.04
N HIS A 113 -5.96 -2.10 8.03
CA HIS A 113 -6.27 -1.37 9.26
C HIS A 113 -7.54 -1.90 9.93
N LEU A 114 -8.54 -2.34 9.16
CA LEU A 114 -9.73 -3.01 9.70
C LEU A 114 -9.36 -4.31 10.41
N LEU A 115 -8.48 -5.13 9.83
CA LEU A 115 -8.02 -6.36 10.46
C LEU A 115 -7.29 -6.10 11.77
N LEU A 116 -6.45 -5.06 11.82
CA LEU A 116 -5.81 -4.65 13.07
C LEU A 116 -6.81 -4.13 14.09
N TYR A 117 -7.77 -3.31 13.66
CA TYR A 117 -8.83 -2.82 14.54
C TYR A 117 -9.59 -3.99 15.16
N LEU A 118 -10.00 -4.98 14.37
CA LEU A 118 -10.70 -6.16 14.85
C LEU A 118 -9.82 -6.98 15.81
N LEU A 119 -8.54 -7.16 15.48
CA LEU A 119 -7.58 -7.86 16.33
C LEU A 119 -7.43 -7.19 17.70
N PHE A 120 -7.15 -5.88 17.72
CA PHE A 120 -6.97 -5.14 18.96
C PHE A 120 -8.27 -5.04 19.77
N SER A 121 -9.40 -4.84 19.10
CA SER A 121 -10.72 -4.84 19.73
C SER A 121 -11.02 -6.20 20.36
N GLY A 122 -10.70 -7.30 19.67
CA GLY A 122 -10.87 -8.66 20.19
C GLY A 122 -9.99 -8.92 21.41
N ILE A 123 -8.71 -8.54 21.37
CA ILE A 123 -7.79 -8.65 22.51
C ILE A 123 -8.29 -7.82 23.70
N TRP A 124 -8.77 -6.60 23.44
CA TRP A 124 -9.31 -5.73 24.48
C TRP A 124 -10.55 -6.33 25.13
N CYS A 125 -11.52 -6.77 24.34
CA CYS A 125 -12.74 -7.41 24.84
C CYS A 125 -12.42 -8.67 25.64
N TRP A 126 -11.46 -9.48 25.17
CA TRP A 126 -11.00 -10.65 25.90
C TRP A 126 -10.34 -10.30 27.24
N TYR A 127 -9.47 -9.29 27.28
CA TYR A 127 -8.78 -8.86 28.50
C TYR A 127 -9.74 -8.31 29.56
N TRP A 128 -10.79 -7.60 29.15
CA TRP A 128 -11.77 -7.00 30.04
C TRP A 128 -13.06 -7.82 30.23
N GLU A 129 -13.11 -9.03 29.64
CA GLU A 129 -14.29 -9.91 29.67
C GLU A 129 -15.58 -9.23 29.15
N ILE A 130 -15.46 -8.36 28.16
CA ILE A 130 -16.57 -7.62 27.54
C ILE A 130 -17.07 -8.38 26.31
N GLU A 131 -18.39 -8.41 26.09
CA GLU A 131 -18.93 -8.97 24.85
C GLU A 131 -18.53 -8.10 23.64
N PHE A 132 -17.91 -8.72 22.63
CA PHE A 132 -17.36 -8.02 21.48
C PHE A 132 -18.43 -7.17 20.75
N LEU A 133 -19.65 -7.69 20.57
CA LEU A 133 -20.72 -6.97 19.88
C LEU A 133 -21.20 -5.75 20.66
N GLU A 134 -21.28 -5.83 21.99
CA GLU A 134 -21.62 -4.68 22.84
C GLU A 134 -20.56 -3.59 22.75
N PHE A 135 -19.29 -3.97 22.80
CA PHE A 135 -18.19 -3.04 22.59
C PHE A 135 -18.28 -2.36 21.22
N GLN A 136 -18.54 -3.10 20.14
CA GLN A 136 -18.69 -2.50 18.80
C GLN A 136 -19.87 -1.52 18.71
N LYS A 137 -21.02 -1.82 19.35
CA LYS A 137 -22.17 -0.89 19.42
C LYS A 137 -21.79 0.41 20.11
N GLY A 138 -21.11 0.31 21.26
CA GLY A 138 -20.64 1.49 22.00
C GLY A 138 -19.68 2.36 21.18
N ILE A 139 -18.75 1.77 20.42
CA ILE A 139 -17.88 2.51 19.51
C ILE A 139 -18.68 3.23 18.42
N VAL A 140 -19.67 2.58 17.82
CA VAL A 140 -20.53 3.21 16.79
C VAL A 140 -21.32 4.38 17.36
N GLU A 141 -21.88 4.23 18.56
CA GLU A 141 -22.60 5.31 19.25
C GLU A 141 -21.67 6.48 19.59
N MET A 142 -20.47 6.21 20.08
CA MET A 142 -19.45 7.23 20.35
C MET A 142 -19.10 8.01 19.07
N VAL A 143 -18.84 7.31 17.95
CA VAL A 143 -18.53 7.94 16.66
C VAL A 143 -19.72 8.77 16.15
N ARG A 144 -20.94 8.25 16.26
CA ARG A 144 -22.16 9.00 15.89
C ARG A 144 -22.33 10.27 16.70
N GLY A 145 -22.01 10.25 18.00
CA GLY A 145 -22.09 11.43 18.85
C GLY A 145 -21.01 12.48 18.58
N TRP A 146 -19.95 12.12 17.83
CA TRP A 146 -18.87 13.03 17.44
C TRP A 146 -19.08 13.68 16.07
N MET A 147 -19.97 13.12 15.23
CA MET A 147 -20.37 13.66 13.94
C MET A 147 -21.51 14.67 14.07
#